data_AF-A0A2V3J1P7-F1
#
_entry.id   AF-A0A2V3J1P7-F1
#
_cell.length_a   1.000
_cell.length_b   1.000
_cell.length_c   1.000
_cell.angle_alpha   90.00
_cell.angle_beta   90.00
_cell.angle_gamma   90.00
#
_symmetry.space_group_name_H-M   'P 1'
#
loop_
_entity.id
_entity.type
_entity.pdbx_description
1 polymer ?
#
loop_
_entity_poly.entity_id
_entity_poly.type
_entity_poly.pdbx_seq_one_letter_code
_entity_poly.pdbx_strand_id
1 'polypeptide(L)'
;MQAGHGSQPDDVGVEWLNAPAAWAFYLFIIATVRLLAGLFPGCNPFHAWTIVNVLHAVITFYIFHWLKGSPFPTYWAVCTPSNDKRTWWEQLDHRWQNTPSRKFCTAVVCLLYFCAAITTPPQHPFYHSINFVAFVIVFIAKLPAMDSVRILGINR
;
A
#
# COMPACT_ATOMS: atom_id res chain seq x y z
N MET A 1 4.15 11.60 32.91
CA MET A 1 2.68 11.69 32.95
C MET A 1 2.28 13.07 32.49
N GLN A 2 1.75 13.20 31.28
CA GLN A 2 1.11 14.42 30.80
C GLN A 2 -0.22 14.01 30.17
N ALA A 3 -1.30 14.39 30.85
CA ALA A 3 -2.64 14.39 30.29
C ALA A 3 -2.80 15.72 29.53
N GLY A 4 -3.13 15.65 28.24
CA GLY A 4 -3.34 16.81 27.40
C GLY A 4 -4.18 16.43 26.19
N HIS A 5 -5.43 16.91 26.20
CA HIS A 5 -6.47 16.79 25.17
C HIS A 5 -7.13 15.40 25.02
N GLY A 6 -8.46 15.41 25.00
CA GLY A 6 -9.31 14.24 24.76
C GLY A 6 -9.28 13.74 23.31
N SER A 7 -8.10 13.72 22.70
CA SER A 7 -7.88 12.94 21.48
C SER A 7 -7.98 11.46 21.84
N GLN A 8 -8.68 10.69 21.01
CA GLN A 8 -8.67 9.24 21.17
C GLN A 8 -7.23 8.74 21.10
N PRO A 9 -6.85 7.72 21.88
CA PRO A 9 -5.50 7.16 21.80
C PRO A 9 -5.22 6.70 20.36
N ASP A 10 -4.12 7.19 19.78
CA ASP A 10 -3.72 6.82 18.42
C ASP A 10 -3.51 5.31 18.32
N ASP A 11 -4.00 4.69 17.24
CA ASP A 11 -3.75 3.28 17.00
C ASP A 11 -2.35 3.07 16.41
N VAL A 12 -1.38 2.83 17.28
CA VAL A 12 0.01 2.59 16.88
C VAL A 12 0.20 1.46 15.85
N GLY A 13 -0.80 0.59 15.63
CA GLY A 13 -0.73 -0.51 14.66
C GLY A 13 -0.58 -0.06 13.20
N VAL A 14 -1.23 1.03 12.79
CA VAL A 14 -1.21 1.55 11.41
C VAL A 14 -0.75 3.01 11.32
N GLU A 15 -0.79 3.75 12.42
CA GLU A 15 -0.43 5.18 12.48
C GLU A 15 1.07 5.45 12.29
N TRP A 16 1.93 4.42 12.35
CA TRP A 16 3.37 4.55 12.05
C TRP A 16 3.63 5.10 10.64
N LEU A 17 2.69 4.90 9.72
CA LEU A 17 2.77 5.42 8.35
C LEU A 17 2.65 6.95 8.30
N ASN A 18 2.17 7.63 9.34
CA ASN A 18 2.11 9.09 9.38
C ASN A 18 3.46 9.78 9.61
N ALA A 19 4.50 9.02 10.00
CA ALA A 19 5.83 9.57 10.17
C ALA A 19 6.53 9.82 8.81
N PRO A 20 7.08 11.02 8.55
CA PRO A 20 7.85 11.28 7.31
C PRO A 20 9.03 10.32 7.12
N ALA A 21 9.65 9.88 8.21
CA ALA A 21 10.72 8.87 8.18
C ALA A 21 10.24 7.52 7.63
N ALA A 22 8.98 7.14 7.91
CA ALA A 22 8.40 5.92 7.35
C ALA A 22 8.27 6.02 5.82
N TRP A 23 7.90 7.19 5.28
CA TRP A 23 7.81 7.40 3.83
C TRP A 23 9.18 7.34 3.16
N ALA A 24 10.19 7.98 3.77
CA ALA A 24 11.56 7.92 3.28
C ALA A 24 12.09 6.47 3.28
N PHE A 25 11.87 5.74 4.37
CA PHE A 25 12.25 4.33 4.49
C PHE A 25 11.51 3.45 3.46
N TYR A 26 10.23 3.71 3.22
CA TYR A 26 9.42 3.02 2.23
C TYR A 26 9.98 3.20 0.81
N LEU A 27 10.31 4.44 0.42
CA LEU A 27 10.93 4.75 -0.87
C LEU A 27 12.33 4.13 -0.98
N PHE A 28 13.10 4.11 0.12
CA PHE A 28 14.40 3.45 0.17
C PHE A 28 14.30 1.94 -0.07
N ILE A 29 13.32 1.26 0.51
CA ILE A 29 13.06 -0.16 0.25
C ILE A 29 12.76 -0.37 -1.24
N ILE A 30 11.86 0.44 -1.81
CA ILE A 30 11.51 0.34 -3.24
C ILE A 30 12.75 0.53 -4.11
N ALA A 31 13.56 1.56 -3.85
CA ALA A 31 14.79 1.81 -4.58
C ALA A 31 15.76 0.62 -4.47
N THR A 32 15.92 0.06 -3.26
CA THR A 32 16.76 -1.10 -3.01
C THR A 32 16.28 -2.33 -3.80
N VAL A 33 14.98 -2.65 -3.74
CA VAL A 33 14.40 -3.77 -4.50
C VAL A 33 14.57 -3.55 -6.00
N ARG A 34 14.40 -2.32 -6.48
CA ARG A 34 14.64 -1.97 -7.89
C ARG A 34 16.08 -2.17 -8.32
N LEU A 35 17.04 -1.78 -7.48
CA LEU A 35 18.46 -1.99 -7.74
C LEU A 35 18.79 -3.48 -7.77
N LEU A 36 18.36 -4.24 -6.75
CA LEU A 36 18.57 -5.68 -6.67
C LEU A 36 17.99 -6.42 -7.88
N ALA A 37 16.77 -6.06 -8.31
CA ALA A 37 16.15 -6.65 -9.51
C ALA A 37 16.96 -6.37 -10.80
N GLY A 38 17.65 -5.22 -10.87
CA GLY A 38 18.51 -4.86 -12.00
C GLY A 38 19.89 -5.52 -11.99
N LEU A 39 20.34 -6.04 -10.84
CA LEU A 39 21.61 -6.78 -10.73
C LEU A 39 21.50 -8.21 -11.28
N PHE A 40 20.29 -8.71 -11.50
CA PHE A 40 20.08 -10.05 -12.05
C PHE A 40 20.61 -10.13 -13.49
N PRO A 41 21.53 -11.07 -13.81
CA PRO A 41 22.11 -11.18 -15.15
C PRO A 41 21.03 -11.35 -16.23
N GLY A 42 21.12 -10.54 -17.29
CA GLY A 42 20.14 -10.54 -18.39
C GLY A 42 18.83 -9.79 -18.09
N CYS A 43 18.69 -9.15 -16.93
CA CYS A 43 17.52 -8.36 -16.58
C CYS A 43 17.58 -6.96 -17.22
N ASN A 44 16.82 -6.77 -18.30
CA ASN A 44 16.63 -5.45 -18.89
C ASN A 44 15.94 -4.48 -17.89
N PRO A 45 16.17 -3.16 -17.99
CA PRO A 45 15.57 -2.18 -17.07
C PRO A 45 14.05 -2.26 -16.92
N PHE A 46 13.32 -2.58 -18.00
CA PHE A 46 11.86 -2.70 -17.97
C PHE A 46 11.37 -3.97 -17.26
N HIS A 47 12.14 -5.07 -17.32
CA HIS A 47 11.87 -6.27 -16.53
C HIS A 47 11.97 -5.94 -15.04
N ALA A 48 13.03 -5.25 -14.62
CA ALA A 48 13.23 -4.86 -13.24
C ALA A 48 12.11 -3.93 -12.73
N TRP A 49 11.66 -2.95 -13.52
CA TRP A 49 10.52 -2.11 -13.15
C TRP A 49 9.20 -2.89 -13.09
N THR A 50 8.98 -3.84 -14.01
CA THR A 50 7.80 -4.71 -13.97
C THR A 50 7.79 -5.56 -12.69
N ILE A 51 8.93 -6.16 -12.33
CA ILE A 51 9.07 -6.95 -11.10
C ILE A 51 8.73 -6.09 -9.88
N VAL A 52 9.28 -4.87 -9.78
CA VAL A 52 9.00 -3.96 -8.66
C VAL A 52 7.53 -3.58 -8.60
N ASN A 53 6.91 -3.22 -9.73
CA ASN A 53 5.51 -2.82 -9.79
C ASN A 53 4.57 -3.97 -9.39
N VAL A 54 4.80 -5.18 -9.90
CA VAL A 54 3.98 -6.37 -9.58
C VAL A 54 4.19 -6.82 -8.14
N LEU A 55 5.43 -6.90 -7.65
CA LEU A 55 5.71 -7.29 -6.26
C LEU A 55 5.11 -6.28 -5.28
N HIS A 56 5.26 -4.99 -5.56
CA HIS A 56 4.64 -3.94 -4.77
C HIS A 56 3.12 -4.10 -4.74
N ALA A 57 2.49 -4.32 -5.90
CA ALA A 57 1.05 -4.51 -5.97
C ALA A 57 0.59 -5.71 -5.14
N VAL A 58 1.23 -6.88 -5.27
CA VAL A 58 0.89 -8.10 -4.52
C VAL A 58 1.06 -7.90 -3.01
N ILE A 59 2.23 -7.41 -2.58
CA ILE A 59 2.57 -7.26 -1.16
C ILE A 59 1.66 -6.22 -0.51
N THR A 60 1.47 -5.06 -1.15
CA THR A 60 0.65 -4.00 -0.58
C THR A 60 -0.84 -4.33 -0.60
N PHE A 61 -1.32 -5.06 -1.62
CA PHE A 61 -2.69 -5.57 -1.61
C PHE A 61 -2.91 -6.50 -0.42
N TYR A 62 -2.01 -7.46 -0.21
CA TYR A 62 -2.09 -8.38 0.91
C TYR A 62 -2.06 -7.64 2.26
N ILE A 63 -1.06 -6.79 2.50
CA ILE A 63 -0.91 -6.10 3.78
C ILE A 63 -2.07 -5.14 4.06
N PHE A 64 -2.44 -4.29 3.09
CA PHE A 64 -3.40 -3.23 3.35
C PHE A 64 -4.86 -3.63 3.13
N HIS A 65 -5.14 -4.55 2.21
CA HIS A 65 -6.50 -4.87 1.79
C HIS A 65 -6.92 -6.31 2.11
N TRP A 66 -6.00 -7.18 2.54
CA TRP A 66 -6.33 -8.54 2.98
C TRP A 66 -6.23 -8.74 4.49
N LEU A 67 -5.11 -8.32 5.10
CA LEU A 67 -4.91 -8.42 6.55
C LEU A 67 -5.92 -7.54 7.30
N LYS A 68 -6.43 -8.09 8.41
CA LYS A 68 -7.41 -7.45 9.29
C LYS A 68 -6.97 -7.47 10.74
N GLY A 69 -7.61 -6.63 11.55
CA GLY A 69 -7.29 -6.50 12.98
C GLY A 69 -5.95 -5.82 13.21
N SER A 70 -5.56 -5.75 14.48
CA SER A 70 -4.23 -5.30 14.89
C SER A 70 -3.43 -6.51 15.36
N PRO A 71 -2.17 -6.68 14.91
CA PRO A 71 -1.30 -7.74 15.42
C PRO A 71 -0.80 -7.44 16.84
N PHE A 72 -0.99 -6.22 17.34
CA PHE A 72 -0.56 -5.79 18.67
C PHE A 72 -1.78 -5.52 19.56
N PRO A 73 -1.73 -5.88 20.86
CA PRO A 73 -2.79 -5.56 21.82
C PRO A 73 -2.74 -4.06 22.18
N THR A 74 -3.11 -3.19 21.24
CA THR A 74 -3.23 -1.75 21.47
C THR A 74 -4.54 -1.44 22.19
N TYR A 75 -4.59 -0.31 22.91
CA TYR A 75 -5.84 0.14 23.55
C TYR A 75 -6.97 0.24 22.52
N TRP A 76 -6.66 0.75 21.32
CA TRP A 76 -7.61 0.80 20.20
C TRP A 76 -8.07 -0.59 19.74
N ALA A 77 -7.17 -1.56 19.65
CA ALA A 77 -7.52 -2.92 19.26
C ALA A 77 -8.47 -3.60 20.25
N VAL A 78 -8.38 -3.29 21.54
CA VAL A 78 -9.24 -3.87 22.59
C VAL A 78 -10.56 -3.11 22.74
N CYS A 79 -10.54 -1.78 22.64
CA CYS A 79 -11.68 -0.93 22.94
C CYS A 79 -12.58 -0.59 21.75
N THR A 80 -12.19 -0.91 20.52
CA THR A 80 -12.99 -0.63 19.31
C THR A 80 -13.68 -1.91 18.81
N PRO A 81 -14.99 -2.08 19.07
CA PRO A 81 -15.76 -3.19 18.49
C PRO A 81 -15.65 -3.14 16.97
N SER A 82 -15.42 -4.27 16.31
CA SER A 82 -15.19 -4.44 14.86
C SER A 82 -13.76 -4.21 14.33
N ASN A 83 -12.75 -3.95 15.16
CA ASN A 83 -11.38 -3.79 14.64
C ASN A 83 -10.87 -5.08 13.96
N ASP A 84 -11.26 -6.23 14.50
CA ASP A 84 -11.05 -7.57 13.93
C ASP A 84 -11.57 -7.75 12.49
N LYS A 85 -12.59 -6.99 12.09
CA LYS A 85 -13.23 -7.09 10.76
C LYS A 85 -12.67 -6.11 9.72
N ARG A 86 -11.90 -5.11 10.16
CA ARG A 86 -11.40 -4.02 9.31
C ARG A 86 -10.01 -4.33 8.77
N THR A 87 -9.78 -4.00 7.51
CA THR A 87 -8.44 -4.11 6.93
C THR A 87 -7.52 -3.02 7.43
N TRP A 88 -6.20 -3.18 7.27
CA TRP A 88 -5.25 -2.14 7.68
C TRP A 88 -5.44 -0.83 6.91
N TRP A 89 -5.85 -0.90 5.63
CA TRP A 89 -6.21 0.29 4.87
C TRP A 89 -7.42 1.02 5.44
N GLU A 90 -8.41 0.30 5.94
CA GLU A 90 -9.58 0.90 6.57
C GLU A 90 -9.19 1.53 7.90
N GLN A 91 -8.38 0.85 8.71
CA GLN A 91 -7.94 1.34 10.02
C GLN A 91 -7.10 2.64 9.94
N LEU A 92 -6.32 2.83 8.87
CA LEU A 92 -5.41 3.96 8.70
C LEU A 92 -6.10 5.33 8.86
N ASP A 93 -5.45 6.26 9.57
CA ASP A 93 -5.87 7.65 9.75
C ASP A 93 -7.31 7.79 10.29
N HIS A 94 -7.70 6.91 11.20
CA HIS A 94 -9.06 6.85 11.75
C HIS A 94 -10.16 6.81 10.69
N ARG A 95 -9.91 6.15 9.54
CA ARG A 95 -10.78 6.09 8.35
C ARG A 95 -10.99 7.41 7.62
N TRP A 96 -10.27 8.48 7.97
CA TRP A 96 -10.33 9.71 7.21
C TRP A 96 -9.79 9.48 5.81
N GLN A 97 -10.56 9.92 4.82
CA GLN A 97 -10.20 9.81 3.42
C GLN A 97 -9.31 11.00 3.02
N ASN A 98 -8.52 10.84 1.96
CA ASN A 98 -7.69 11.91 1.38
C ASN A 98 -6.63 12.53 2.31
N THR A 99 -6.20 11.79 3.32
CA THR A 99 -5.10 12.15 4.21
C THR A 99 -3.74 12.09 3.49
N PRO A 100 -2.69 12.74 4.04
CA PRO A 100 -1.36 12.73 3.44
C PRO A 100 -0.81 11.31 3.24
N SER A 101 -0.97 10.41 4.21
CA SER A 101 -0.47 9.03 4.13
C SER A 101 -1.20 8.20 3.07
N ARG A 102 -2.53 8.31 2.98
CA ARG A 102 -3.29 7.66 1.90
C ARG A 102 -2.88 8.20 0.53
N LYS A 103 -2.72 9.52 0.39
CA LYS A 103 -2.23 10.15 -0.84
C LYS A 103 -0.82 9.69 -1.20
N PHE A 104 0.07 9.57 -0.23
CA PHE A 104 1.42 9.04 -0.42
C PHE A 104 1.36 7.60 -0.97
N CYS A 105 0.63 6.70 -0.33
CA CYS A 105 0.49 5.31 -0.80
C CYS A 105 -0.08 5.22 -2.21
N THR A 106 -1.11 6.02 -2.54
CA THR A 106 -1.69 6.05 -3.88
C THR A 106 -0.72 6.65 -4.90
N ALA A 107 0.01 7.70 -4.53
CA ALA A 107 1.01 8.33 -5.40
C ALA A 107 2.16 7.37 -5.73
N VAL A 108 2.61 6.55 -4.78
CA VAL A 108 3.64 5.53 -5.05
C VAL A 108 3.13 4.48 -6.05
N VAL A 109 1.89 4.02 -5.92
CA VAL A 109 1.27 3.10 -6.91
C VAL A 109 1.28 3.72 -8.32
N CYS A 110 0.89 4.99 -8.46
CA CYS A 110 0.94 5.69 -9.73
C CYS A 110 2.37 5.83 -10.28
N LEU A 111 3.31 6.22 -9.41
CA LEU A 111 4.72 6.42 -9.79
C LEU A 111 5.34 5.11 -10.30
N LEU A 112 5.14 4.00 -9.60
CA LEU A 112 5.67 2.70 -10.00
C LEU A 112 5.11 2.24 -11.34
N TYR A 113 3.80 2.42 -11.56
CA TYR A 113 3.18 2.14 -12.85
C TYR A 113 3.77 3.00 -13.96
N PHE A 114 3.93 4.31 -13.74
CA PHE A 114 4.53 5.19 -14.75
C PHE A 114 5.98 4.83 -15.07
N CYS A 115 6.80 4.52 -14.05
CA CYS A 115 8.17 4.05 -14.28
C CYS A 115 8.18 2.75 -15.11
N ALA A 116 7.30 1.80 -14.80
CA ALA A 116 7.21 0.55 -15.56
C ALA A 116 6.70 0.78 -17.01
N ALA A 117 5.68 1.63 -17.19
CA ALA A 117 5.09 1.93 -18.49
C ALA A 117 6.07 2.68 -19.41
N ILE A 118 6.75 3.72 -18.91
CA ILE A 118 7.68 4.55 -19.69
C ILE A 118 8.93 3.74 -20.09
N THR A 119 9.36 2.80 -19.25
CA THR A 119 10.55 1.98 -19.56
C THR A 119 10.26 0.79 -20.45
N THR A 120 9.01 0.31 -20.52
CA THR A 120 8.62 -0.85 -21.33
C THR A 120 8.53 -0.46 -22.81
N PRO A 121 9.33 -1.07 -23.70
CA PRO A 121 9.27 -0.78 -25.12
C PRO A 121 7.88 -1.12 -25.72
N PRO A 122 7.39 -0.37 -26.72
CA PRO A 122 6.08 -0.61 -27.34
C PRO A 122 5.89 -2.01 -27.94
N GLN A 123 6.98 -2.68 -28.32
CA GLN A 123 6.98 -4.02 -28.91
C GLN A 123 6.66 -5.13 -27.89
N HIS A 124 6.53 -4.78 -26.61
CA HIS A 124 6.31 -5.71 -25.50
C HIS A 124 4.92 -5.52 -24.85
N PRO A 125 3.81 -5.76 -25.57
CA PRO A 125 2.46 -5.48 -25.09
C PRO A 125 2.10 -6.28 -23.83
N PHE A 126 2.63 -7.49 -23.70
CA PHE A 126 2.41 -8.34 -22.52
C PHE A 126 2.84 -7.65 -21.21
N TYR A 127 4.01 -7.01 -21.21
CA TYR A 127 4.51 -6.30 -20.02
C TYR A 127 3.70 -5.05 -19.72
N HIS A 128 3.24 -4.32 -20.74
CA HIS A 128 2.29 -3.22 -20.56
C HIS A 128 1.00 -3.69 -19.90
N SER A 129 0.41 -4.79 -20.38
CA SER A 129 -0.82 -5.36 -19.81
C SER A 129 -0.64 -5.79 -18.36
N ILE A 130 0.45 -6.49 -18.02
CA ILE A 130 0.72 -6.91 -16.64
C ILE A 130 0.86 -5.70 -15.71
N ASN A 131 1.64 -4.70 -16.12
CA ASN A 131 1.85 -3.50 -15.29
C ASN A 131 0.54 -2.73 -15.07
N PHE A 132 -0.29 -2.63 -16.12
CA PHE A 132 -1.58 -1.97 -16.04
C PHE A 132 -2.57 -2.74 -15.17
N VAL A 133 -2.67 -4.06 -15.30
CA VAL A 133 -3.54 -4.89 -14.46
C VAL A 133 -3.13 -4.78 -12.99
N ALA A 134 -1.84 -4.90 -12.70
CA ALA A 134 -1.31 -4.72 -11.34
C ALA A 134 -1.70 -3.34 -10.78
N PHE A 135 -1.46 -2.27 -11.53
CA PHE A 135 -1.85 -0.91 -11.17
C PHE A 135 -3.35 -0.77 -10.88
N VAL A 136 -4.20 -1.20 -11.82
CA VAL A 136 -5.66 -1.05 -11.70
C VAL A 136 -6.19 -1.73 -10.44
N ILE A 137 -5.73 -2.94 -10.14
CA ILE A 137 -6.16 -3.69 -8.95
C ILE A 137 -5.88 -2.89 -7.67
N VAL A 138 -4.63 -2.45 -7.47
CA VAL A 138 -4.26 -1.77 -6.22
C VAL A 138 -4.70 -0.31 -6.19
N PHE A 139 -4.79 0.36 -7.33
CA PHE A 139 -5.28 1.73 -7.42
C PHE A 139 -6.76 1.79 -7.05
N ILE A 140 -7.59 0.91 -7.63
CA ILE A 140 -9.02 0.81 -7.28
C ILE A 140 -9.16 0.51 -5.79
N ALA A 141 -8.41 -0.46 -5.25
CA ALA A 141 -8.48 -0.81 -3.83
C ALA A 141 -8.21 0.39 -2.89
N LYS A 142 -7.43 1.39 -3.34
CA LYS A 142 -7.11 2.60 -2.57
C LYS A 142 -8.09 3.75 -2.74
N LEU A 143 -9.08 3.64 -3.63
CA LEU A 143 -10.08 4.69 -3.81
C LEU A 143 -11.01 4.81 -2.59
N PRO A 144 -11.43 6.03 -2.21
CA PRO A 144 -12.41 6.22 -1.14
C PRO A 144 -13.72 5.46 -1.36
N ALA A 145 -14.12 5.25 -2.62
CA ALA A 145 -15.32 4.50 -2.98
C ALA A 145 -15.25 3.01 -2.60
N MET A 146 -14.06 2.47 -2.32
CA MET A 146 -13.84 1.09 -1.91
C MET A 146 -13.82 0.91 -0.38
N ASP A 147 -14.00 1.98 0.40
CA ASP A 147 -14.04 1.89 1.86
C ASP A 147 -15.20 0.99 2.32
N SER A 148 -14.90 -0.02 3.15
CA SER A 148 -15.88 -1.02 3.62
C SER A 148 -16.54 -1.87 2.52
N VAL A 149 -16.08 -1.79 1.27
CA VAL A 149 -16.59 -2.63 0.19
C VAL A 149 -15.87 -3.98 0.18
N ARG A 150 -16.64 -5.07 0.10
CA ARG A 150 -16.13 -6.43 -0.09
C ARG A 150 -16.68 -6.97 -1.40
N ILE A 151 -15.85 -6.95 -2.44
CA ILE A 151 -16.21 -7.47 -3.76
C ILE A 151 -16.57 -8.96 -3.59
N LEU A 152 -17.77 -9.35 -4.03
CA LEU A 152 -18.30 -10.72 -3.95
C LEU A 152 -18.42 -11.30 -2.52
N GLY A 153 -18.35 -10.47 -1.48
CA GLY A 153 -18.43 -10.93 -0.09
C GLY A 153 -17.22 -11.75 0.39
N ILE A 154 -16.10 -11.71 -0.34
CA ILE A 154 -14.83 -12.35 0.07
C ILE A 154 -14.22 -11.57 1.24
N ASN A 155 -13.59 -12.29 2.19
CA ASN A 155 -12.95 -11.72 3.38
C ASN A 155 -13.94 -10.89 4.24
N ARG A 156 -15.02 -11.51 4.71
CA ARG A 156 -15.93 -10.95 5.74
C ARG A 156 -15.35 -11.05 7.15
#